data_AF-A0A4Y2J307-F1
#
_entry.id   AF-A0A4Y2J307-F1
#
_cell.length_a   1.000
_cell.length_b   1.000
_cell.length_c   1.000
_cell.angle_alpha   90.00
_cell.angle_beta   90.00
_cell.angle_gamma   90.00
#
_symmetry.space_group_name_H-M   'P 1'
#
loop_
_entity.id
_entity.type
_entity.pdbx_description
1 polymer ?
#
loop_
_entity_poly.entity_id
_entity_poly.type
_entity_poly.pdbx_seq_one_letter_code
_entity_poly.pdbx_strand_id
1 'polypeptide(L)'
;MGQWRNSGSVDNVLPKVKTTPTSWQRPEKMFLTGHGPFPTYLKRFNIRSSDSCGCGNLGNPLHYATSCLFTTSNHLTKLSADLEPLWWKRVMNNNNSRAKIRILIHFIAGNETLFFPKDGDNN
;
A
#
# COMPACT_ATOMS: atom_id res chain seq x y z
N MET A 1 23.84 29.64 -54.41
CA MET A 1 22.66 30.06 -53.64
C MET A 1 21.44 29.28 -54.13
N GLY A 2 20.88 28.41 -53.28
CA GLY A 2 19.65 27.68 -53.54
C GLY A 2 19.25 26.98 -52.25
N GLN A 3 18.27 27.55 -51.56
CA GLN A 3 17.94 27.26 -50.15
C GLN A 3 17.18 25.92 -50.02
N TRP A 4 17.64 25.04 -49.14
CA TRP A 4 16.87 23.88 -48.70
C TRP A 4 15.76 24.34 -47.75
N ARG A 5 14.51 24.23 -48.17
CA ARG A 5 13.34 24.34 -47.29
C ARG A 5 12.95 22.94 -46.81
N ASN A 6 13.39 22.57 -45.62
CA ASN A 6 12.76 21.48 -44.87
C ASN A 6 11.78 22.09 -43.87
N SER A 7 10.53 22.28 -44.31
CA SER A 7 9.39 22.44 -43.41
C SER A 7 8.88 21.05 -43.07
N GLY A 8 9.29 20.53 -41.92
CA GLY A 8 8.83 19.26 -41.38
C GLY A 8 9.06 19.25 -39.87
N SER A 9 8.39 20.18 -39.18
CA SER A 9 8.38 20.20 -37.71
C SER A 9 7.66 18.95 -37.22
N VAL A 10 8.40 18.00 -36.64
CA VAL A 10 7.84 16.86 -35.91
C VAL A 10 7.37 17.34 -34.53
N ASP A 11 6.40 18.24 -34.56
CA ASP A 11 5.78 18.76 -33.36
C ASP A 11 4.54 17.91 -33.02
N ASN A 12 4.68 17.17 -31.91
CA ASN A 12 3.61 16.79 -30.99
C ASN A 12 2.74 15.56 -31.34
N VAL A 13 3.26 14.37 -31.04
CA VAL A 13 2.42 13.21 -30.64
C VAL A 13 2.94 12.62 -29.33
N LEU A 14 3.30 13.47 -28.37
CA LEU A 14 3.33 13.06 -26.97
C LEU A 14 1.98 13.45 -26.38
N PRO A 15 1.12 12.49 -25.99
CA PRO A 15 -0.04 12.85 -25.19
C PRO A 15 0.51 13.60 -23.97
N LYS A 16 0.07 14.85 -23.79
CA LYS A 16 0.25 15.59 -22.54
C LYS A 16 -0.45 14.79 -21.45
N VAL A 17 0.24 13.79 -20.93
CA VAL A 17 -0.16 13.08 -19.74
C VAL A 17 -0.24 14.16 -18.67
N LYS A 18 -1.43 14.37 -18.12
CA LYS A 18 -1.58 15.11 -16.88
C LYS A 18 -0.91 14.27 -15.79
N THR A 19 0.41 14.39 -15.68
CA THR A 19 1.17 13.89 -14.54
C THR A 19 0.96 14.87 -13.40
N THR A 20 -0.27 14.98 -12.90
CA THR A 20 -0.43 15.33 -11.49
C THR A 20 -0.15 14.02 -10.76
N PRO A 21 1.08 13.78 -10.26
CA PRO A 21 1.30 12.64 -9.39
C PRO A 21 0.28 12.77 -8.26
N THR A 22 -0.58 11.78 -8.10
CA THR A 22 -1.40 11.70 -6.90
C THR A 22 -0.44 11.84 -5.71
N SER A 23 -0.71 12.78 -4.80
CA SER A 23 0.20 13.24 -3.73
C SER A 23 0.50 12.18 -2.65
N TRP A 24 0.40 10.90 -3.01
CA TRP A 24 0.60 9.76 -2.13
C TRP A 24 2.07 9.66 -1.77
N GLN A 25 2.32 9.54 -0.47
CA GLN A 25 3.67 9.36 0.06
C GLN A 25 4.11 7.91 -0.14
N ARG A 26 5.42 7.68 -0.17
CA ARG A 26 6.00 6.33 -0.34
C ARG A 26 5.42 5.30 0.64
N PRO A 27 5.25 5.58 1.95
CA PRO A 27 4.67 4.62 2.89
C PRO A 27 3.23 4.24 2.55
N GLU A 28 2.43 5.20 2.09
CA GLU A 28 1.04 4.94 1.69
C GLU A 28 0.96 4.05 0.44
N LYS A 29 1.84 4.30 -0.54
CA LYS A 29 1.94 3.45 -1.74
C LYS A 29 2.34 2.03 -1.38
N MET A 30 3.34 1.87 -0.50
CA MET A 30 3.79 0.57 -0.02
C MET A 30 2.66 -0.17 0.72
N PHE A 31 1.98 0.52 1.64
CA PHE A 31 0.83 -0.03 2.36
C PHE A 31 -0.27 -0.52 1.41
N LEU A 32 -0.68 0.30 0.44
CA LEU A 32 -1.74 -0.06 -0.51
C LEU A 32 -1.40 -1.27 -1.37
N THR A 33 -0.15 -1.40 -1.77
CA THR A 33 0.33 -2.47 -2.65
C THR A 33 0.72 -3.73 -1.89
N GLY A 34 0.61 -3.70 -0.55
CA GLY A 34 1.09 -4.77 0.30
C GLY A 34 2.61 -4.90 0.34
N HIS A 35 3.38 -3.93 -0.16
CA HIS A 35 4.83 -3.91 -0.01
C HIS A 35 5.24 -3.50 1.41
N GLY A 36 6.31 -4.10 1.93
CA GLY A 36 6.88 -3.73 3.22
C GLY A 36 6.90 -4.91 4.20
N PRO A 37 6.82 -4.66 5.52
CA PRO A 37 6.93 -5.71 6.54
C PRO A 37 5.64 -6.55 6.66
N PHE A 38 4.84 -6.69 5.61
CA PHE A 38 3.60 -7.46 5.68
C PHE A 38 3.88 -8.96 5.54
N PRO A 39 3.34 -9.82 6.42
CA PRO A 39 3.57 -11.27 6.36
C PRO A 39 3.27 -11.88 5.00
N THR A 40 2.18 -11.46 4.34
CA THR A 40 1.84 -11.87 2.98
C THR A 40 2.91 -11.54 1.95
N TYR A 41 3.53 -10.36 2.08
CA TYR A 41 4.63 -9.94 1.22
C TYR A 41 5.91 -10.71 1.51
N LEU A 42 6.29 -10.81 2.79
CA LEU A 42 7.50 -11.53 3.20
C LEU A 42 7.44 -13.01 2.82
N LYS A 43 6.27 -13.64 2.95
CA LYS A 43 6.02 -15.02 2.51
C LYS A 43 6.21 -15.17 1.00
N ARG A 44 5.72 -14.23 0.19
CA ARG A 44 5.88 -14.25 -1.27
C ARG A 44 7.35 -14.28 -1.72
N PHE A 45 8.25 -13.66 -0.95
CA PHE A 45 9.69 -13.63 -1.23
C PHE A 45 10.49 -14.66 -0.43
N ASN A 46 9.82 -15.64 0.21
CA ASN A 46 10.45 -16.65 1.08
C ASN A 46 11.32 -16.05 2.21
N ILE A 47 11.04 -14.82 2.64
CA ILE A 47 11.71 -14.19 3.78
C ILE A 47 11.13 -14.72 5.10
N ARG A 48 9.85 -15.09 5.10
CA ARG A 48 9.15 -15.69 6.25
C ARG A 48 8.37 -16.93 5.84
N SER A 49 8.23 -17.87 6.77
CA SER A 49 7.53 -19.14 6.56
C SER A 49 6.00 -18.98 6.58
N SER A 50 5.49 -18.01 7.35
CA SER A 50 4.05 -17.74 7.53
C SER A 50 3.65 -16.38 6.99
N ASP A 51 2.47 -16.32 6.36
CA ASP A 51 1.77 -15.09 5.98
C ASP A 51 0.79 -14.60 7.06
N SER A 52 0.84 -15.20 8.26
CA SER A 52 0.00 -14.80 9.39
C SER A 52 0.51 -13.55 10.11
N CYS A 53 -0.43 -12.69 10.47
CA CYS A 53 -0.30 -11.68 11.51
C CYS A 53 -0.18 -12.36 12.88
N GLY A 54 0.46 -11.70 13.86
CA GLY A 54 0.52 -12.20 15.24
C GLY A 54 -0.83 -12.48 15.90
N CYS A 55 -1.95 -12.00 15.33
CA CYS A 55 -3.30 -12.36 15.78
C CYS A 55 -3.86 -13.65 15.15
N GLY A 56 -3.06 -14.37 14.36
CA GLY A 56 -3.41 -15.65 13.72
C GLY A 56 -4.10 -15.54 12.35
N ASN A 57 -4.55 -14.36 11.94
CA ASN A 57 -5.19 -14.12 10.64
C ASN A 57 -4.17 -13.72 9.55
N LEU A 58 -4.61 -13.68 8.29
CA LEU A 58 -3.80 -13.26 7.15
C LEU A 58 -3.23 -11.84 7.33
N GLY A 59 -1.90 -11.70 7.35
CA GLY A 59 -1.18 -10.45 7.55
C GLY A 59 -1.05 -9.63 6.26
N ASN A 60 -2.17 -9.12 5.75
CA ASN A 60 -2.21 -8.19 4.61
C ASN A 60 -2.66 -6.78 5.05
N PRO A 61 -2.43 -5.74 4.25
CA PRO A 61 -2.81 -4.36 4.60
C PRO A 61 -4.30 -4.18 4.90
N LEU A 62 -5.16 -4.89 4.17
CA LEU A 62 -6.61 -4.81 4.36
C LEU A 62 -7.00 -5.31 5.76
N HIS A 63 -6.41 -6.42 6.21
CA HIS A 63 -6.59 -6.96 7.54
C HIS A 63 -6.17 -5.96 8.62
N TYR A 64 -4.96 -5.38 8.50
CA TYR A 64 -4.50 -4.36 9.44
C TYR A 64 -5.39 -3.12 9.48
N ALA A 65 -5.97 -2.73 8.34
CA ALA A 65 -6.82 -1.55 8.24
C ALA A 65 -8.26 -1.77 8.75
N THR A 66 -8.74 -3.01 8.85
CA THR A 66 -10.19 -3.26 9.03
C THR A 66 -10.57 -4.30 10.09
N SER A 67 -9.67 -5.19 10.49
CA SER A 67 -10.04 -6.37 11.30
C SER A 67 -8.98 -6.88 12.27
N CYS A 68 -7.73 -6.43 12.18
CA CYS A 68 -6.68 -6.88 13.10
C CYS A 68 -6.96 -6.47 14.55
N LEU A 69 -6.91 -7.44 15.46
CA LEU A 69 -7.18 -7.25 16.89
C LEU A 69 -6.24 -6.22 17.53
N PHE A 70 -4.99 -6.16 17.08
CA PHE A 70 -3.99 -5.23 17.61
C PHE A 70 -4.12 -3.80 17.05
N THR A 71 -4.94 -3.56 16.02
CA THR A 71 -5.04 -2.25 15.36
C THR A 71 -6.45 -1.66 15.46
N THR A 72 -7.26 -2.14 16.40
CA THR A 72 -8.66 -1.74 16.61
C THR A 72 -8.88 -0.23 16.68
N SER A 73 -7.97 0.51 17.34
CA SER A 73 -8.02 1.98 17.42
C SER A 73 -7.82 2.70 16.08
N ASN A 74 -7.20 2.03 15.12
CA ASN A 74 -6.84 2.56 13.80
C ASN A 74 -7.73 2.03 12.68
N HIS A 75 -8.77 1.25 13.01
CA HIS A 75 -9.65 0.67 11.99
C HIS A 75 -10.32 1.77 11.16
N LEU A 76 -10.32 1.52 9.87
CA LEU A 76 -11.12 2.22 8.88
C LEU A 76 -12.50 1.56 8.79
N THR A 77 -13.49 2.31 8.34
CA THR A 77 -14.86 1.81 8.20
C THR A 77 -14.88 0.51 7.40
N LYS A 78 -15.47 -0.52 8.02
CA LYS A 78 -15.53 -1.91 7.55
C LYS A 78 -16.20 -2.01 6.16
N LEU A 79 -15.66 -2.90 5.33
CA LEU A 79 -16.10 -3.14 3.95
C LEU A 79 -17.56 -3.61 3.84
N SER A 80 -18.19 -3.26 2.71
CA SER A 80 -19.00 -4.23 1.97
C SER A 80 -18.01 -5.04 1.12
N ALA A 81 -18.05 -6.38 1.23
CA ALA A 81 -17.02 -7.29 0.75
C ALA A 81 -16.74 -7.20 -0.76
N ASP A 82 -17.68 -6.66 -1.55
CA ASP A 82 -17.66 -6.80 -3.00
C ASP A 82 -16.87 -5.68 -3.72
N LEU A 83 -16.28 -4.72 -3.02
CA LEU A 83 -15.75 -3.48 -3.62
C LEU A 83 -14.40 -3.00 -3.07
N GLU A 84 -13.44 -3.91 -2.84
CA GLU A 84 -12.10 -3.55 -2.32
C GLU A 84 -11.40 -2.42 -3.12
N PRO A 85 -11.33 -2.45 -4.48
CA PRO A 85 -10.65 -1.39 -5.22
C PRO A 85 -11.31 -0.01 -5.07
N LEU A 86 -12.65 0.04 -5.02
CA LEU A 86 -13.39 1.28 -4.80
C LEU A 86 -13.22 1.79 -3.37
N TRP A 87 -13.14 0.88 -2.40
CA TRP A 87 -12.87 1.22 -1.01
C TRP A 87 -11.48 1.85 -0.86
N TRP A 88 -10.43 1.24 -1.42
CA TRP A 88 -9.09 1.83 -1.44
C TRP A 88 -9.08 3.21 -2.09
N LYS A 89 -9.77 3.37 -3.23
CA LYS A 89 -9.91 4.68 -3.89
C LYS A 89 -10.55 5.72 -2.95
N ARG A 90 -11.61 5.37 -2.22
CA ARG A 90 -12.28 6.27 -1.26
C ARG A 90 -11.36 6.63 -0.08
N VAL A 91 -10.71 5.62 0.50
CA VAL A 91 -9.77 5.77 1.61
C VAL A 91 -8.60 6.68 1.21
N MET A 92 -8.01 6.45 0.05
CA MET A 92 -6.86 7.20 -0.44
C MET A 92 -7.19 8.62 -0.93
N ASN A 93 -8.47 8.91 -1.19
CA ASN A 93 -8.93 10.26 -1.52
C ASN A 93 -9.35 11.07 -0.28
N ASN A 94 -9.41 10.46 0.91
CA ASN A 94 -9.82 11.12 2.14
C ASN A 94 -8.59 11.40 3.04
N ASN A 95 -8.34 12.67 3.36
CA ASN A 95 -7.17 13.07 4.17
C ASN A 95 -7.20 12.49 5.60
N ASN A 96 -8.36 12.35 6.22
CA ASN A 96 -8.49 11.77 7.56
C ASN A 96 -8.18 10.27 7.53
N SER A 97 -8.67 9.56 6.51
CA SER A 97 -8.36 8.16 6.29
C SER A 97 -6.86 7.95 6.01
N ARG A 98 -6.23 8.82 5.22
CA ARG A 98 -4.78 8.80 4.99
C ARG A 98 -3.99 9.05 6.28
N ALA A 99 -4.43 9.98 7.12
CA ALA A 99 -3.80 10.22 8.43
C ALA A 99 -3.86 8.97 9.31
N LYS A 100 -5.02 8.28 9.37
CA LYS A 100 -5.15 6.99 10.05
C LYS A 100 -4.22 5.92 9.47
N ILE A 101 -4.10 5.83 8.14
CA ILE A 101 -3.14 4.91 7.49
C ILE A 101 -1.72 5.21 7.92
N ARG A 102 -1.31 6.48 7.97
CA ARG A 102 0.05 6.85 8.41
C ARG A 102 0.30 6.42 9.85
N ILE A 103 -0.65 6.69 10.75
CA ILE A 103 -0.58 6.26 12.15
C ILE A 103 -0.48 4.74 12.22
N LEU A 104 -1.29 4.02 11.45
CA LEU A 104 -1.26 2.56 11.38
C LEU A 104 0.09 2.03 10.91
N ILE A 105 0.67 2.60 9.83
CA ILE A 105 1.99 2.24 9.32
C ILE A 105 3.05 2.43 10.41
N HIS A 106 3.06 3.59 11.07
CA HIS A 106 3.98 3.87 12.16
C HIS A 106 3.80 2.93 13.35
N PHE A 107 2.55 2.59 13.69
CA PHE A 107 2.24 1.65 14.76
C PHE A 107 2.75 0.24 14.46
N ILE A 108 2.56 -0.25 13.23
CA ILE A 108 3.07 -1.56 12.80
C ILE A 108 4.60 -1.58 12.86
N ALA A 109 5.27 -0.58 12.30
CA ALA A 109 6.72 -0.47 12.30
C ALA A 109 7.31 -0.33 13.71
N GLY A 110 6.59 0.29 14.65
CA GLY A 110 7.01 0.41 16.05
C GLY A 110 6.76 -0.84 16.90
N ASN A 111 5.94 -1.78 16.42
CA ASN A 111 5.52 -2.97 17.18
C ASN A 111 5.75 -4.26 16.38
N GLU A 112 6.84 -4.34 15.62
CA GLU A 112 7.12 -5.48 14.73
C GLU A 112 7.04 -6.84 15.45
N THR A 113 7.52 -6.94 16.69
CA THR A 113 7.48 -8.20 17.46
C THR A 113 6.06 -8.67 17.80
N LEU A 114 5.10 -7.74 17.95
CA LEU A 114 3.69 -8.05 18.19
C LEU A 114 3.02 -8.62 16.93
N PHE A 115 3.39 -8.08 15.78
CA PHE A 115 2.78 -8.42 14.50
C PHE A 115 3.48 -9.59 13.81
N PHE A 116 4.77 -9.76 14.07
CA PHE A 116 5.67 -10.72 13.46
C PHE A 116 6.40 -11.51 14.56
N PRO A 117 5.66 -12.32 15.34
CA PRO A 117 6.31 -13.22 16.28
C PRO A 117 7.26 -14.14 15.49
N LYS A 118 8.46 -14.36 16.05
CA LYS A 118 9.37 -15.38 15.52
C LYS A 118 8.61 -16.70 15.54
N ASP A 119 8.66 -17.42 14.43
CA ASP A 119 8.21 -18.80 14.42
C ASP A 119 9.00 -19.49 15.54
N GLY A 120 8.31 -20.20 16.44
CA GLY A 120 8.98 -20.90 17.53
C GLY A 120 10.10 -21.75 16.93
N ASP A 121 11.31 -21.67 17.51
CA ASP A 121 12.40 -22.55 17.11
C ASP A 121 11.93 -23.98 17.41
N ASN A 122 11.41 -24.65 16.39
CA ASN A 122 11.05 -26.05 16.46
C ASN A 122 12.37 -26.82 16.57
N ASN A 123 12.83 -27.04 17.81
CA ASN A 123 13.93 -27.95 18.13
C ASN A 123 13.57 -29.38 17.76
#